data_AF-A0A947AKX0-F1
#
_entry.id   AF-A0A947AKX0-F1
#
_cell.length_a   1.000
_cell.length_b   1.000
_cell.length_c   1.000
_cell.angle_alpha   90.00
_cell.angle_beta   90.00
_cell.angle_gamma   90.00
#
_symmetry.space_group_name_H-M   'P 1'
#
loop_
_entity.id
_entity.type
_entity.pdbx_description
1 polymer ?
#
loop_
_entity_poly.entity_id
_entity_poly.type
_entity_poly.pdbx_seq_one_letter_code
_entity_poly.pdbx_strand_id
1 'polypeptide(L)'
;MNIEQFMQGYKTAWERKDESLFCALFTNDGEYHNTPFAVQRGHYQLAEYWSRIKLQDDIEVTYEILASKENSGMAHWHVTYQVASEELFSIWAASTGTNLIDRKPGEPLPRMVLDGVLQAEFDGDLCNKCRIWWHSMPLAK
;
A
#
# COMPACT_ATOMS: atom_id res chain seq x y z
N MET A 1 -0.70 4.38 -19.74
CA MET A 1 -0.04 4.37 -18.42
C MET A 1 1.07 3.33 -18.39
N ASN A 2 2.23 3.66 -17.84
CA ASN A 2 3.32 2.73 -17.56
C ASN A 2 3.60 2.60 -16.05
N ILE A 3 4.56 1.75 -15.67
CA ILE A 3 4.87 1.48 -14.27
C ILE A 3 5.43 2.70 -13.54
N GLU A 4 6.17 3.57 -14.22
CA GLU A 4 6.72 4.80 -13.67
C GLU A 4 5.59 5.77 -13.26
N GLN A 5 4.61 5.97 -14.15
CA GLN A 5 3.43 6.80 -13.91
C GLN A 5 2.56 6.19 -12.80
N PHE A 6 2.35 4.88 -12.82
CA PHE A 6 1.59 4.19 -11.79
C PHE A 6 2.24 4.33 -10.42
N MET A 7 3.55 4.10 -10.29
CA MET A 7 4.26 4.23 -9.00
C MET A 7 4.28 5.66 -8.49
N GLN A 8 4.42 6.66 -9.37
CA GLN A 8 4.33 8.06 -8.98
C GLN A 8 2.93 8.42 -8.45
N GLY A 9 1.88 7.94 -9.13
CA GLY A 9 0.49 8.09 -8.68
C GLY A 9 0.22 7.37 -7.36
N TYR A 10 0.71 6.13 -7.23
CA TYR A 10 0.57 5.30 -6.05
C TYR A 10 1.25 5.93 -4.82
N LYS A 11 2.50 6.41 -4.97
CA LYS A 11 3.20 7.22 -3.96
C LYS A 11 2.37 8.44 -3.55
N THR A 12 1.87 9.18 -4.53
CA THR A 12 1.09 10.41 -4.27
C THR A 12 -0.19 10.13 -3.50
N ALA A 13 -0.95 9.10 -3.89
CA ALA A 13 -2.17 8.71 -3.20
C ALA A 13 -1.88 8.26 -1.76
N TRP A 14 -0.80 7.49 -1.56
CA TRP A 14 -0.37 7.01 -0.25
C TRP A 14 0.03 8.15 0.68
N GLU A 15 0.95 9.02 0.26
CA GLU A 15 1.46 10.11 1.10
C GLU A 15 0.39 11.17 1.40
N ARG A 16 -0.57 11.35 0.50
CA ARG A 16 -1.71 12.25 0.71
C ARG A 16 -2.87 11.61 1.46
N LYS A 17 -2.81 10.30 1.72
CA LYS A 17 -3.88 9.54 2.37
C LYS A 17 -5.22 9.69 1.63
N ASP A 18 -5.15 9.69 0.30
CA ASP A 18 -6.28 10.01 -0.58
C ASP A 18 -6.72 8.77 -1.35
N GLU A 19 -7.79 8.12 -0.87
CA GLU A 19 -8.38 6.96 -1.52
C GLU A 19 -8.94 7.25 -2.91
N SER A 20 -9.32 8.50 -3.21
CA SER A 20 -9.85 8.87 -4.53
C SER A 20 -8.73 8.91 -5.56
N LEU A 21 -7.57 9.46 -5.19
CA LEU A 21 -6.36 9.39 -6.02
C LEU A 21 -5.93 7.94 -6.24
N PHE A 22 -6.03 7.08 -5.21
CA PHE A 22 -5.72 5.66 -5.37
C PHE A 22 -6.67 4.98 -6.35
N CYS A 23 -7.99 5.15 -6.19
CA CYS A 23 -8.98 4.55 -7.08
C CYS A 23 -8.84 5.04 -8.52
N ALA A 24 -8.49 6.31 -8.72
CA ALA A 24 -8.28 6.90 -10.04
C ALA A 24 -7.12 6.27 -10.83
N LEU A 25 -6.24 5.50 -10.19
CA LEU A 25 -5.20 4.72 -10.88
C LEU A 25 -5.75 3.47 -11.58
N PHE A 26 -6.97 3.03 -11.24
CA PHE A 26 -7.53 1.76 -11.69
C PHE A 26 -8.67 1.94 -12.68
N THR A 27 -8.85 0.94 -13.55
CA THR A 27 -10.09 0.79 -14.32
C THR A 27 -11.29 0.64 -13.38
N ASN A 28 -12.51 0.86 -13.89
CA ASN A 28 -13.73 0.77 -13.09
C ASN A 28 -13.90 -0.61 -12.41
N ASP A 29 -13.38 -1.66 -13.02
CA ASP A 29 -13.39 -3.05 -12.57
C ASP A 29 -12.01 -3.57 -12.11
N GLY A 30 -11.02 -2.67 -11.97
CA GLY A 30 -9.65 -3.02 -11.68
C GLY A 30 -9.49 -3.76 -10.35
N GLU A 31 -8.48 -4.62 -10.30
CA GLU A 31 -8.22 -5.48 -9.15
C GLU A 31 -6.95 -5.06 -8.40
N TYR A 32 -7.05 -4.95 -7.07
CA TYR A 32 -5.91 -4.79 -6.18
C TYR A 32 -5.79 -5.99 -5.26
N HIS A 33 -4.68 -6.70 -5.37
CA HIS A 33 -4.38 -7.88 -4.57
C HIS A 33 -3.38 -7.47 -3.49
N ASN A 34 -3.89 -7.02 -2.34
CA ASN A 34 -3.08 -6.61 -1.19
C ASN A 34 -2.20 -7.73 -0.62
N THR A 35 -2.66 -8.98 -0.77
CA THR A 35 -1.88 -10.18 -0.54
C THR A 35 -2.27 -11.21 -1.61
N PRO A 36 -1.56 -12.34 -1.74
CA PRO A 36 -1.97 -13.41 -2.66
C PRO A 36 -3.39 -13.95 -2.44
N PHE A 37 -3.99 -13.71 -1.26
CA PHE A 37 -5.28 -14.27 -0.86
C PHE A 37 -6.39 -13.23 -0.67
N ALA A 38 -6.05 -11.94 -0.66
CA ALA A 38 -6.99 -10.85 -0.40
C ALA A 38 -7.04 -9.91 -1.60
N VAL A 39 -8.22 -9.77 -2.20
CA VAL A 39 -8.43 -8.99 -3.42
C VAL A 39 -9.60 -8.04 -3.29
N GLN A 40 -9.40 -6.82 -3.73
CA GLN A 40 -10.42 -5.77 -3.87
C GLN A 40 -10.69 -5.53 -5.35
N ARG A 41 -11.96 -5.41 -5.73
CA ARG A 41 -12.41 -5.23 -7.12
C ARG A 41 -13.26 -3.99 -7.28
N GLY A 42 -12.87 -3.15 -8.22
CA GLY A 42 -13.54 -1.89 -8.54
C GLY A 42 -13.44 -0.84 -7.43
N HIS A 43 -13.73 0.40 -7.79
CA HIS A 43 -13.46 1.58 -6.97
C HIS A 43 -14.08 1.53 -5.57
N TYR A 44 -15.25 0.92 -5.41
CA TYR A 44 -15.89 0.79 -4.09
C TYR A 44 -15.05 -0.03 -3.11
N GLN A 45 -14.64 -1.25 -3.50
CA GLN A 45 -13.84 -2.12 -2.62
C GLN A 45 -12.42 -1.58 -2.44
N LEU A 46 -11.87 -0.93 -3.47
CA LEU A 46 -10.58 -0.25 -3.39
C LEU A 46 -10.61 0.87 -2.35
N ALA A 47 -11.61 1.76 -2.40
CA ALA A 47 -11.76 2.85 -1.45
C ALA A 47 -12.01 2.35 -0.02
N GLU A 48 -12.88 1.35 0.14
CA GLU A 48 -13.15 0.74 1.45
C GLU A 48 -11.87 0.20 2.09
N TYR A 49 -11.07 -0.56 1.34
CA TYR A 49 -9.81 -1.10 1.82
C TYR A 49 -8.79 0.01 2.11
N TRP A 50 -8.64 0.96 1.20
CA TRP A 50 -7.67 2.05 1.33
C TRP A 50 -8.01 3.07 2.41
N SER A 51 -9.26 3.14 2.88
CA SER A 51 -9.65 4.05 3.96
C SER A 51 -8.81 3.88 5.25
N ARG A 52 -8.22 2.70 5.44
CA ARG A 52 -7.28 2.37 6.53
C ARG A 52 -6.00 3.19 6.49
N ILE A 53 -5.65 3.79 5.34
CA ILE A 53 -4.46 4.64 5.19
C ILE A 53 -4.50 5.86 6.09
N LYS A 54 -5.70 6.31 6.49
CA LYS A 54 -5.91 7.44 7.41
C LYS A 54 -5.32 7.20 8.80
N LEU A 55 -4.94 5.97 9.12
CA LEU A 55 -4.31 5.54 10.37
C LEU A 55 -2.78 5.63 10.36
N GLN A 56 -2.21 6.02 9.22
CA GLN A 56 -0.79 6.24 9.05
C GLN A 56 -0.53 7.75 9.06
N ASP A 57 0.46 8.20 9.81
CA ASP A 57 0.94 9.59 9.79
C ASP A 57 2.41 9.62 9.39
N ASP A 58 2.88 10.81 8.96
CA ASP A 58 4.27 11.03 8.58
C ASP A 58 4.80 9.96 7.59
N ILE A 59 4.02 9.77 6.53
CA ILE A 59 4.23 8.71 5.53
C ILE A 59 5.32 9.16 4.54
N GLU A 60 6.31 8.30 4.36
CA GLU A 60 7.32 8.45 3.32
C GLU A 60 7.34 7.20 2.45
N VAL A 61 7.08 7.36 1.15
CA VAL A 61 7.12 6.28 0.18
C VAL A 61 8.30 6.46 -0.77
N THR A 62 9.11 5.42 -0.92
CA THR A 62 10.12 5.32 -1.97
C THR A 62 9.86 4.09 -2.83
N TYR A 63 10.39 4.09 -4.05
CA TYR A 63 10.28 2.95 -4.94
C TYR A 63 11.43 2.90 -5.94
N GLU A 64 11.69 1.70 -6.43
CA GLU A 64 12.62 1.42 -7.53
C GLU A 64 11.88 0.62 -8.60
N ILE A 65 12.00 1.04 -9.86
CA ILE A 65 11.41 0.29 -10.99
C ILE A 65 12.33 -0.89 -11.30
N LEU A 66 11.80 -2.10 -11.17
CA LEU A 66 12.55 -3.35 -11.42
C LEU A 66 12.39 -3.83 -12.86
N ALA A 67 11.22 -3.60 -13.46
CA ALA A 67 10.93 -3.96 -14.83
C ALA A 67 9.84 -3.05 -15.42
N SER A 68 10.02 -2.62 -16.66
CA SER A 68 9.07 -1.80 -17.41
C SER A 68 8.82 -2.41 -18.79
N LYS A 69 7.54 -2.61 -19.12
CA LYS A 69 7.04 -3.02 -20.43
C LYS A 69 5.84 -2.15 -20.79
N GLU A 70 5.43 -2.21 -22.05
CA GLU A 70 4.33 -1.41 -22.60
C GLU A 70 3.06 -1.46 -21.72
N ASN A 71 2.58 -2.66 -21.37
CA ASN A 71 1.32 -2.86 -20.63
C ASN A 71 1.51 -3.51 -19.26
N SER A 72 2.74 -3.54 -18.73
CA SER A 72 2.99 -4.12 -17.40
C SER A 72 4.32 -3.67 -16.82
N GLY A 73 4.47 -3.72 -15.51
CA GLY A 73 5.78 -3.56 -14.89
C GLY A 73 5.83 -4.07 -13.46
N MET A 74 7.01 -3.92 -12.86
CA MET A 74 7.28 -4.30 -11.49
C MET A 74 8.08 -3.20 -10.80
N ALA A 75 7.81 -3.00 -9.52
CA ALA A 75 8.56 -2.08 -8.68
C ALA A 75 8.79 -2.67 -7.30
N HIS A 76 9.97 -2.44 -6.74
CA HIS A 76 10.18 -2.51 -5.31
C HIS A 76 9.62 -1.22 -4.70
N TRP A 77 8.95 -1.35 -3.57
CA TRP A 77 8.38 -0.22 -2.85
C TRP A 77 8.68 -0.35 -1.37
N HIS A 78 8.89 0.79 -0.75
CA HIS A 78 9.23 0.91 0.65
C HIS A 78 8.44 2.07 1.23
N VAL A 79 7.79 1.83 2.37
CA VAL A 79 7.03 2.86 3.10
C VAL A 79 7.48 2.88 4.54
N THR A 80 7.76 4.06 5.06
CA THR A 80 7.81 4.28 6.50
C THR A 80 6.66 5.16 6.94
N TYR A 81 6.07 4.88 8.10
CA TYR A 81 5.00 5.70 8.66
C TYR A 81 4.97 5.61 10.18
N GLN A 82 4.52 6.69 10.81
CA GLN A 82 4.18 6.72 12.23
C GLN A 82 2.79 6.13 12.45
N VAL A 83 2.67 5.17 13.36
CA VAL A 83 1.36 4.64 13.76
C VAL A 83 0.59 5.73 14.52
N ALA A 84 -0.66 5.98 14.13
CA ALA A 84 -1.50 7.02 14.74
C ALA A 84 -2.35 6.53 15.93
N SER A 85 -2.59 5.22 16.07
CA SER A 85 -3.41 4.65 17.16
C SER A 85 -3.04 3.21 17.52
N GLU A 86 -2.94 2.92 18.82
CA GLU A 86 -2.64 1.58 19.38
C GLU A 86 -3.75 0.55 19.13
N GLU A 87 -5.00 0.97 19.30
CA GLU A 87 -6.18 0.11 19.11
C GLU A 87 -6.29 -0.33 17.64
N LEU A 88 -6.10 0.62 16.74
CA LEU A 88 -6.23 0.39 15.30
C LEU A 88 -5.01 -0.35 14.72
N PHE A 89 -3.82 -0.17 15.32
CA PHE A 89 -2.65 -0.98 14.99
C PHE A 89 -2.85 -2.46 15.37
N SER A 90 -3.46 -2.73 16.53
CA SER A 90 -3.76 -4.10 16.97
C SER A 90 -4.74 -4.80 16.02
N ILE A 91 -5.77 -4.08 15.54
CA ILE A 91 -6.72 -4.58 14.54
C ILE A 91 -6.03 -4.82 13.20
N TRP A 92 -5.18 -3.88 12.76
CA TRP A 92 -4.44 -4.02 11.51
C TRP A 92 -3.52 -5.25 11.55
N ALA A 93 -2.70 -5.39 12.60
CA ALA A 93 -1.72 -6.47 12.72
C ALA A 93 -2.39 -7.85 12.79
N ALA A 94 -3.53 -7.96 13.46
CA ALA A 94 -4.33 -9.20 13.47
C ALA A 94 -4.90 -9.54 12.09
N SER A 95 -5.21 -8.53 11.25
CA SER A 95 -5.85 -8.71 9.95
C SER A 95 -4.90 -9.02 8.78
N THR A 96 -3.61 -8.70 8.92
CA THR A 96 -2.60 -8.86 7.87
C THR A 96 -1.61 -10.00 8.15
N GLY A 97 -1.74 -10.69 9.29
CA GLY A 97 -0.83 -11.77 9.69
C GLY A 97 0.58 -11.29 10.00
N THR A 98 0.75 -9.99 10.25
CA THR A 98 2.04 -9.38 10.59
C THR A 98 2.35 -9.56 12.06
N ASN A 99 3.61 -9.80 12.40
CA ASN A 99 4.02 -10.00 13.80
C ASN A 99 3.66 -8.78 14.67
N LEU A 100 2.92 -9.02 15.74
CA LEU A 100 2.68 -8.03 16.78
C LEU A 100 4.00 -7.73 17.49
N ILE A 101 4.33 -6.46 17.64
CA ILE A 101 5.45 -6.01 18.46
C ILE A 101 4.99 -6.11 19.92
N ASP A 102 5.74 -6.84 20.75
CA ASP A 102 5.52 -6.86 22.19
C ASP A 102 5.86 -5.46 22.75
N ARG A 103 4.84 -4.70 23.15
CA ARG A 103 4.96 -3.31 23.63
C ARG A 103 4.31 -3.17 25.00
N LYS A 104 4.93 -2.36 25.86
CA LYS A 104 4.32 -2.00 27.15
C LYS A 104 3.34 -0.85 26.96
N PRO A 105 2.18 -0.86 27.64
CA PRO A 105 1.25 0.27 27.61
C PRO A 105 1.96 1.59 27.97
N GLY A 106 1.75 2.63 27.17
CA GLY A 106 2.32 3.96 27.37
C GLY A 106 3.68 4.21 26.72
N GLU A 107 4.28 3.23 26.05
CA GLU A 107 5.43 3.49 25.18
C GLU A 107 5.02 4.34 23.96
N PRO A 108 5.93 5.12 23.35
CA PRO A 108 5.65 5.83 22.10
C PRO A 108 5.33 4.84 20.98
N LEU A 109 4.25 5.10 20.23
CA LEU A 109 3.86 4.31 19.07
C LEU A 109 5.04 4.13 18.11
N PRO A 110 5.28 2.91 17.58
CA PRO A 110 6.44 2.68 16.74
C PRO A 110 6.26 3.38 15.38
N ARG A 111 7.39 3.75 14.77
CA ARG A 111 7.44 3.93 13.33
C ARG A 111 7.53 2.55 12.70
N MET A 112 6.72 2.31 11.68
CA MET A 112 6.64 1.04 10.97
C MET A 112 7.26 1.16 9.59
N VAL A 113 7.77 0.03 9.10
CA VAL A 113 8.21 -0.17 7.73
C VAL A 113 7.27 -1.17 7.07
N LEU A 114 6.80 -0.86 5.87
CA LEU A 114 6.27 -1.82 4.92
C LEU A 114 7.23 -1.89 3.75
N ASP A 115 7.68 -3.08 3.41
CA ASP A 115 8.63 -3.29 2.32
C ASP A 115 8.17 -4.45 1.47
N GLY A 116 8.23 -4.28 0.15
CA GLY A 116 7.71 -5.29 -0.74
C GLY A 116 7.93 -5.00 -2.21
N VAL A 117 7.37 -5.88 -3.02
CA VAL A 117 7.34 -5.75 -4.47
C VAL A 117 5.91 -5.69 -4.95
N LEU A 118 5.70 -4.96 -6.04
CA LEU A 118 4.45 -5.00 -6.76
C LEU A 118 4.65 -5.33 -8.23
N GLN A 119 3.61 -5.91 -8.81
CA GLN A 119 3.45 -6.08 -10.25
C GLN A 119 2.14 -5.43 -10.67
N ALA A 120 2.19 -4.63 -11.73
CA ALA A 120 1.01 -3.99 -12.32
C ALA A 120 0.83 -4.42 -13.79
N GLU A 121 -0.43 -4.60 -14.19
CA GLU A 121 -0.90 -4.80 -15.56
C GLU A 121 -1.81 -3.61 -15.92
N PHE A 122 -1.62 -3.03 -17.10
CA PHE A 122 -2.30 -1.81 -17.56
C PHE A 122 -3.23 -2.10 -18.74
N ASP A 123 -4.36 -1.41 -18.76
CA ASP A 123 -5.27 -1.31 -19.90
C ASP A 123 -5.37 0.17 -20.30
N GLY A 124 -4.67 0.53 -21.38
CA GLY A 124 -4.49 1.92 -21.79
C GLY A 124 -3.86 2.77 -20.70
N ASP A 125 -4.60 3.76 -20.20
CA ASP A 125 -4.14 4.71 -19.18
C ASP A 125 -4.49 4.36 -17.74
N LEU A 126 -5.03 3.15 -17.50
CA LEU A 126 -5.45 2.71 -16.18
C LEU A 126 -4.88 1.34 -15.81
N CYS A 127 -4.72 1.09 -14.51
CA CYS A 127 -4.31 -0.20 -13.99
C CYS A 127 -5.51 -1.13 -13.95
N ASN A 128 -5.41 -2.26 -14.64
CA ASN A 128 -6.41 -3.32 -14.58
C ASN A 128 -6.13 -4.26 -13.40
N LYS A 129 -4.85 -4.50 -13.08
CA LYS A 129 -4.48 -5.44 -12.02
C LYS A 129 -3.17 -5.06 -11.34
N CYS A 130 -3.21 -4.90 -10.04
CA CYS A 130 -2.04 -4.69 -9.20
C CYS A 130 -1.96 -5.82 -8.17
N ARG A 131 -0.79 -6.47 -8.05
CA ARG A 131 -0.51 -7.47 -7.03
C ARG A 131 0.69 -7.08 -6.22
N ILE A 132 0.59 -7.21 -4.91
CA ILE A 132 1.68 -6.87 -4.00
C ILE A 132 2.03 -8.04 -3.08
N TRP A 133 3.32 -8.11 -2.75
CA TRP A 133 3.88 -9.03 -1.76
C TRP A 133 4.79 -8.21 -0.86
N TRP A 134 4.52 -8.24 0.43
CA TRP A 134 5.21 -7.36 1.38
C TRP A 134 5.27 -7.99 2.75
N HIS A 135 6.14 -7.41 3.57
CA HIS A 135 6.20 -7.67 5.01
C HIS A 135 6.24 -6.35 5.76
N SER A 136 5.98 -6.41 7.07
CA SER A 136 6.12 -5.26 7.95
C SER A 136 7.02 -5.54 9.13
N MET A 137 7.70 -4.51 9.58
CA MET A 137 8.51 -4.54 10.79
C MET A 137 8.57 -3.15 11.42
N PRO A 138 8.82 -3.03 12.73
CA PRO A 138 9.21 -1.74 13.29
C PRO A 138 10.48 -1.22 12.62
N LEU A 139 10.56 0.10 12.42
CA LEU A 139 11.79 0.74 11.99
C LEU A 139 12.83 0.61 13.11
N ALA A 140 14.00 0.07 12.78
CA ALA A 140 15.11 -0.01 13.72
C ALA A 140 15.52 1.40 14.17
N LYS A 141 15.82 1.56 15.47
CA LYS A 141 16.36 2.81 16.02
C LYS A 141 17.81 3.01 15.63
#